data_AF-A0AAW0A976-F1
#
_entry.id   AF-A0AAW0A976-F1
#
_cell.length_a   1.000
_cell.length_b   1.000
_cell.length_c   1.000
_cell.angle_alpha   90.00
_cell.angle_beta   90.00
_cell.angle_gamma   90.00
#
_symmetry.space_group_name_H-M   'P 1'
#
loop_
_entity.id
_entity.type
_entity.pdbx_description
1 polymer ?
#
loop_
_entity_poly.entity_id
_entity_poly.type
_entity_poly.pdbx_seq_one_letter_code
_entity_poly.pdbx_strand_id
1 'polypeptide(L)'
;MSGVSLPADFAPYRPITTEHEAKFASFLEFLQQSQLARTTARDASEYAIQLVSQVNFGPPISKQYFATAALLPPSEPTVSGDIQADAPRFVEVTEQQMIEMNLKKANAYKNYKSVKENRFYEMNLYLRDTTSAYHWRANIARPSAQIDL
;
A
#
# COMPACT_ATOMS: atom_id res chain seq x y z
N MET A 1 -7.49 -17.06 2.68
CA MET A 1 -6.54 -15.92 2.63
C MET A 1 -7.34 -14.68 2.25
N SER A 2 -7.64 -13.85 3.24
CA SER A 2 -8.62 -12.76 3.17
C SER A 2 -8.14 -11.60 2.32
N GLY A 3 -9.03 -11.10 1.47
CA GLY A 3 -8.86 -9.78 0.88
C GLY A 3 -9.05 -8.67 1.89
N VAL A 4 -8.39 -7.54 1.66
CA VAL A 4 -8.73 -6.29 2.37
C VAL A 4 -10.12 -5.86 1.93
N SER A 5 -11.05 -5.80 2.87
CA SER A 5 -12.36 -5.16 2.69
C SER A 5 -12.42 -3.95 3.60
N LEU A 6 -12.78 -2.80 3.04
CA LEU A 6 -13.03 -1.60 3.83
C LEU A 6 -14.45 -1.68 4.44
N PRO A 7 -14.64 -1.24 5.70
CA PRO A 7 -15.96 -1.21 6.31
C PRO A 7 -16.87 -0.20 5.59
N ALA A 8 -18.18 -0.43 5.63
CA ALA A 8 -19.14 0.44 4.94
C ALA A 8 -19.17 1.89 5.46
N ASP A 9 -18.77 2.12 6.72
CA ASP A 9 -18.64 3.45 7.34
C ASP A 9 -17.20 3.95 7.40
N PHE A 10 -16.32 3.46 6.51
CA PHE A 10 -14.95 3.93 6.37
C PHE A 10 -14.91 5.43 6.04
N ALA A 11 -14.52 6.25 7.02
CA ALA A 11 -14.52 7.70 6.89
C ALA A 11 -13.17 8.30 7.29
N PRO A 12 -12.74 9.42 6.67
CA PRO A 12 -11.54 10.14 7.07
C PRO A 12 -11.58 10.51 8.56
N TYR A 13 -10.44 10.34 9.24
CA TYR A 13 -10.25 10.68 10.64
C TYR A 13 -9.10 11.66 10.79
N ARG A 14 -9.38 12.89 11.24
CA ARG A 14 -8.38 13.97 11.34
C ARG A 14 -7.58 14.11 10.03
N PRO A 15 -8.26 14.42 8.91
CA PRO A 15 -7.60 14.47 7.61
C PRO A 15 -6.50 15.53 7.61
N ILE A 16 -5.31 15.15 7.16
CA ILE A 16 -4.18 16.05 6.91
C ILE A 16 -4.00 16.13 5.41
N THR A 17 -3.83 17.32 4.86
CA THR A 17 -3.51 17.49 3.44
C THR A 17 -2.02 17.24 3.21
N THR A 18 -1.72 16.46 2.18
CA THR A 18 -0.35 16.11 1.75
C THR A 18 -0.20 16.37 0.27
N GLU A 19 1.01 16.60 -0.24
CA GLU A 19 1.25 16.74 -1.69
C GLU A 19 0.97 15.45 -2.49
N HIS A 20 0.78 14.33 -1.79
CA HIS A 20 0.54 13.01 -2.38
C HIS A 20 -0.93 12.56 -2.32
N GLU A 21 -1.89 13.50 -2.21
CA GLU A 21 -3.33 13.19 -2.20
C GLU A 21 -3.74 12.22 -3.31
N ALA A 22 -3.25 12.44 -4.53
CA ALA A 22 -3.57 11.62 -5.68
C ALA A 22 -3.19 10.14 -5.46
N LYS A 23 -2.05 9.87 -4.83
CA LYS A 23 -1.58 8.48 -4.57
C LYS A 23 -2.50 7.75 -3.59
N PHE A 24 -2.98 8.45 -2.55
CA PHE A 24 -3.94 7.90 -1.61
C PHE A 24 -5.33 7.71 -2.25
N ALA A 25 -5.79 8.67 -3.05
CA ALA A 25 -7.07 8.59 -3.75
C ALA A 25 -7.12 7.40 -4.71
N SER A 26 -6.07 7.20 -5.53
CA SER A 26 -5.98 6.04 -6.43
C SER A 26 -6.00 4.71 -5.69
N PHE A 27 -5.42 4.64 -4.49
CA PHE A 27 -5.45 3.42 -3.69
C PHE A 27 -6.82 3.15 -3.08
N LEU A 28 -7.54 4.18 -2.64
CA LEU A 28 -8.92 4.03 -2.17
C LEU A 28 -9.83 3.55 -3.29
N GLU A 29 -9.70 4.13 -4.48
CA GLU A 29 -10.44 3.69 -5.66
C GLU A 29 -10.15 2.23 -5.99
N PHE A 30 -8.88 1.82 -5.95
CA PHE A 30 -8.48 0.41 -6.08
C PHE A 30 -9.16 -0.50 -5.05
N LEU A 31 -9.20 -0.11 -3.77
CA LEU A 31 -9.85 -0.90 -2.71
C LEU A 31 -11.37 -0.99 -2.89
N GLN A 32 -12.00 0.02 -3.48
CA GLN A 32 -13.43 0.02 -3.78
C GLN A 32 -13.78 -0.85 -4.99
N GLN A 33 -12.90 -0.89 -5.99
CA GLN A 33 -13.13 -1.60 -7.26
C GLN A 33 -12.74 -3.09 -7.19
N SER A 34 -11.81 -3.48 -6.32
CA SER A 34 -11.15 -4.79 -6.41
C SER A 34 -11.77 -5.87 -5.54
N GLN A 35 -12.46 -6.83 -6.15
CA GLN A 35 -12.35 -8.24 -5.74
C GLN A 35 -10.99 -8.75 -6.24
N LEU A 36 -10.05 -8.95 -5.33
CA LEU A 36 -8.60 -9.01 -5.58
C LEU A 36 -8.14 -10.06 -6.61
N ALA A 37 -7.64 -9.61 -7.75
CA ALA A 37 -6.77 -10.41 -8.60
C ALA A 37 -5.30 -10.22 -8.16
N ARG A 38 -4.68 -11.30 -7.64
CA ARG A 38 -3.26 -11.29 -7.26
C ARG A 38 -2.40 -11.34 -8.52
N THR A 39 -1.78 -10.22 -8.87
CA THR A 39 -0.64 -10.21 -9.79
C THR A 39 0.64 -10.06 -8.97
N THR A 40 1.71 -10.73 -9.38
CA THR A 40 3.01 -10.58 -8.72
C THR A 40 3.67 -9.30 -9.21
N ALA A 41 3.91 -8.33 -8.32
CA ALA A 41 4.81 -7.22 -8.61
C ALA A 41 6.18 -7.81 -8.92
N ARG A 42 6.61 -7.75 -10.18
CA ARG A 42 7.95 -8.19 -10.57
C ARG A 42 8.89 -7.05 -10.94
N ASP A 43 8.39 -5.84 -11.20
CA ASP A 43 9.25 -4.74 -11.59
C ASP A 43 8.84 -3.39 -10.97
N ALA A 44 9.87 -2.68 -10.50
CA ALA A 44 9.98 -1.24 -10.25
C ALA A 44 8.67 -0.50 -9.89
N SER A 45 8.12 -0.74 -8.70
CA SER A 45 7.07 0.12 -8.15
C SER A 45 7.61 1.52 -7.86
N GLU A 46 6.90 2.56 -8.32
CA GLU A 46 7.25 3.95 -8.03
C GLU A 46 6.95 4.29 -6.55
N TYR A 47 5.84 3.74 -6.05
CA TYR A 47 5.41 3.91 -4.68
C TYR A 47 4.62 2.70 -4.18
N ALA A 48 4.43 2.66 -2.88
CA ALA A 48 3.58 1.68 -2.22
C ALA A 48 2.84 2.31 -1.05
N ILE A 49 1.76 1.66 -0.63
CA ILE A 49 0.97 2.06 0.52
C ILE A 49 0.94 0.92 1.52
N GLN A 50 1.26 1.24 2.76
CA GLN A 50 1.02 0.34 3.89
C GLN A 50 -0.34 0.69 4.48
N LEU A 51 -1.21 -0.31 4.62
CA LEU A 51 -2.45 -0.22 5.37
C LEU A 51 -2.27 -0.91 6.72
N VAL A 52 -2.35 -0.13 7.78
CA VAL A 52 -2.35 -0.60 9.16
C VAL A 52 -3.77 -0.51 9.70
N SER A 53 -4.24 -1.54 10.39
CA SER A 53 -5.51 -1.46 11.13
C SER A 53 -5.32 -1.74 12.61
N GLN A 54 -6.12 -1.07 13.43
CA GLN A 54 -6.12 -1.13 14.88
C GLN A 54 -7.55 -1.17 15.39
N VAL A 55 -7.79 -1.83 16.52
CA VAL A 55 -9.05 -1.70 17.27
C VAL A 55 -8.79 -0.73 18.41
N ASN A 56 -9.65 0.29 18.55
CA ASN A 56 -9.60 1.24 19.67
C ASN A 56 -8.21 1.88 19.93
N PHE A 57 -7.46 2.25 18.89
CA PHE A 57 -6.08 2.78 18.98
C PHE A 57 -5.07 1.85 19.69
N GLY A 58 -5.40 0.56 19.83
CA GLY A 58 -4.51 -0.45 20.40
C GLY A 58 -3.38 -0.87 19.47
N PRO A 59 -2.66 -1.95 19.80
CA PRO A 59 -1.64 -2.52 18.94
C PRO A 59 -2.17 -2.82 17.51
N PRO A 60 -1.35 -2.65 16.46
CA PRO A 60 -1.73 -3.04 15.10
C PRO A 60 -2.19 -4.50 15.04
N ILE A 61 -3.38 -4.72 14.48
CA ILE A 61 -3.96 -6.06 14.30
C ILE A 61 -3.77 -6.59 12.88
N SER A 62 -3.56 -5.71 11.91
CA SER A 62 -3.15 -6.07 10.55
C SER A 62 -2.22 -5.00 10.00
N LYS A 63 -1.27 -5.45 9.18
CA LYS A 63 -0.34 -4.62 8.44
C LYS A 63 -0.13 -5.27 7.07
N GLN A 64 -0.56 -4.58 6.03
CA GLN A 64 -0.47 -5.05 4.65
C GLN A 64 0.18 -3.98 3.79
N TYR A 65 0.90 -4.41 2.75
CA TYR A 65 1.62 -3.52 1.85
C TYR A 65 1.11 -3.71 0.43
N PHE A 66 0.89 -2.62 -0.26
CA PHE A 66 0.38 -2.59 -1.62
C PHE A 66 1.32 -1.76 -2.48
N ALA A 67 2.00 -2.40 -3.40
CA ALA A 67 2.88 -1.72 -4.33
C ALA A 67 2.17 -1.53 -5.67
N THR A 68 2.47 -0.43 -6.36
CA THR A 68 2.01 -0.26 -7.74
C THR A 68 2.72 -1.29 -8.60
N ALA A 69 2.00 -2.20 -9.24
CA ALA A 69 2.59 -3.00 -10.31
C ALA A 69 2.99 -2.02 -11.42
N ALA A 70 4.26 -2.00 -11.82
CA ALA A 70 4.65 -1.33 -13.04
C ALA A 70 3.76 -1.91 -14.15
N LEU A 71 2.92 -1.05 -14.75
CA LEU A 71 2.31 -1.40 -16.02
C LEU A 71 3.48 -1.58 -16.96
N LEU A 72 3.82 -2.82 -17.29
CA LEU A 72 4.64 -3.07 -18.46
C LEU A 72 3.99 -2.28 -19.61
N PRO A 73 4.75 -1.57 -20.46
CA PRO A 73 4.18 -1.09 -21.70
C PRO A 73 3.49 -2.29 -22.37
N PRO A 74 2.28 -2.15 -22.94
CA PRO A 74 1.61 -3.27 -23.58
C PRO A 74 2.52 -3.79 -24.68
N SER A 75 3.24 -4.88 -24.40
CA SER A 75 3.84 -5.72 -25.41
C SER A 75 2.66 -6.41 -26.09
N GLU A 76 2.29 -5.88 -27.26
CA GLU A 76 1.19 -6.24 -28.14
C GLU A 76 -0.10 -5.40 -27.98
N PRO A 77 -0.63 -4.84 -29.09
CA PRO A 77 -1.90 -4.13 -29.08
C PRO A 77 -3.03 -5.16 -28.97
N THR A 78 -3.53 -5.39 -27.76
CA THR A 78 -4.78 -6.15 -27.59
C THR A 78 -5.94 -5.28 -28.06
N VAL A 79 -6.35 -5.52 -29.31
CA VAL A 79 -7.64 -5.10 -29.84
C VAL A 79 -8.72 -5.77 -29.00
N SER A 80 -9.46 -4.98 -28.20
CA SER A 80 -10.92 -5.03 -28.01
C SER A 80 -11.34 -4.44 -26.66
N GLY A 81 -12.13 -3.36 -26.72
CA GLY A 81 -13.16 -3.01 -25.73
C GLY A 81 -12.70 -2.41 -24.40
N ASP A 82 -12.86 -1.09 -24.26
CA ASP A 82 -12.95 -0.33 -23.00
C ASP A 82 -12.14 -0.88 -21.81
N ILE A 83 -10.81 -0.84 -21.90
CA ILE A 83 -9.97 -0.92 -20.70
C ILE A 83 -9.39 0.48 -20.47
N GLN A 84 -10.03 1.22 -19.58
CA GLN A 84 -9.54 2.50 -19.08
C GLN A 84 -8.14 2.28 -18.47
N ALA A 85 -7.12 2.76 -19.18
CA ALA A 85 -5.71 2.45 -18.93
C ALA A 85 -5.06 3.33 -17.85
N ASP A 86 -5.83 4.03 -17.01
CA ASP A 86 -5.31 5.18 -16.25
C ASP A 86 -5.24 5.01 -14.72
N ALA A 87 -5.61 3.85 -14.16
CA ALA A 87 -5.47 3.61 -12.71
C ALA A 87 -4.27 2.69 -12.39
N PRO A 88 -3.40 3.07 -11.44
CA PRO A 88 -2.30 2.21 -11.01
C PRO A 88 -2.87 0.91 -10.42
N ARG A 89 -2.47 -0.22 -10.99
CA ARG A 89 -2.83 -1.54 -10.43
C ARG A 89 -2.01 -1.78 -9.18
N PHE A 90 -2.66 -1.88 -8.04
CA PHE A 90 -1.98 -2.24 -6.80
C PHE A 90 -1.94 -3.75 -6.61
N VAL A 91 -0.83 -4.24 -6.10
CA VAL A 91 -0.63 -5.64 -5.75
C VAL A 91 -0.12 -5.76 -4.32
N GLU A 92 -0.65 -6.73 -3.58
CA GLU A 92 -0.20 -7.00 -2.22
C GLU A 92 1.23 -7.58 -2.27
N VAL A 93 2.12 -6.98 -1.49
CA VAL A 93 3.53 -7.36 -1.41
C VAL A 93 3.93 -7.58 0.05
N THR A 94 5.03 -8.29 0.26
CA THR A 94 5.62 -8.47 1.58
C THR A 94 6.52 -7.29 1.95
N GLU A 95 6.79 -7.11 3.25
CA GLU A 95 7.76 -6.10 3.71
C GLU A 95 9.16 -6.33 3.13
N GLN A 96 9.53 -7.60 2.94
CA GLN A 96 10.81 -7.96 2.32
C GLN A 96 10.89 -7.46 0.87
N GLN A 97 9.82 -7.62 0.09
CA GLN A 97 9.74 -7.08 -1.27
C GLN A 97 9.79 -5.55 -1.29
N MET A 98 9.19 -4.87 -0.31
CA MET A 98 9.30 -3.40 -0.18
C MET A 98 10.76 -2.95 0.01
N ILE A 99 11.54 -3.70 0.78
CA ILE A 99 12.96 -3.44 1.00
C ILE A 99 13.76 -3.67 -0.29
N GLU A 100 13.52 -4.80 -0.96
CA GLU A 100 14.14 -5.15 -2.24
C GLU A 100 13.84 -4.11 -3.33
N MET A 101 12.65 -3.51 -3.32
CA MET A 101 12.27 -2.41 -4.22
C MET A 101 12.84 -1.03 -3.81
N ASN A 102 13.57 -0.94 -2.70
CA ASN A 102 14.10 0.31 -2.12
C ASN A 102 13.02 1.37 -1.83
N LEU A 103 11.85 0.93 -1.35
CA LEU A 103 10.72 1.81 -1.01
C LEU A 103 10.83 2.26 0.44
N LYS A 104 11.05 3.55 0.69
CA LYS A 104 11.19 4.17 2.02
C LYS A 104 9.90 4.81 2.47
N LYS A 105 9.60 4.73 3.77
CA LYS A 105 8.43 5.42 4.34
C LYS A 105 8.58 6.93 4.09
N ALA A 106 7.62 7.51 3.39
CA ALA A 106 7.50 8.95 3.25
C ALA A 106 6.85 9.54 4.51
N ASN A 107 7.09 10.82 4.78
CA ASN A 107 6.40 11.55 5.85
C ASN A 107 4.98 11.96 5.44
N ALA A 108 4.25 11.07 4.78
CA ALA A 108 2.89 11.28 4.30
C ALA A 108 2.01 10.11 4.72
N TYR A 109 0.90 10.42 5.38
CA TYR A 109 -0.05 9.43 5.88
C TYR A 109 -1.49 9.97 5.87
N LYS A 110 -2.44 9.05 5.88
CA LYS A 110 -3.87 9.32 6.00
C LYS A 110 -4.49 8.40 7.03
N ASN A 111 -5.36 8.97 7.86
CA ASN A 111 -6.06 8.22 8.89
C ASN A 111 -7.54 8.12 8.56
N TYR A 112 -8.11 6.97 8.85
CA TYR A 112 -9.53 6.68 8.68
C TYR A 112 -10.05 5.91 9.90
N LYS A 113 -11.36 5.94 10.10
CA LYS A 113 -12.01 5.15 11.14
C LYS A 113 -13.32 4.55 10.65
N SER A 114 -13.72 3.46 11.31
CA SER A 114 -15.08 2.95 11.34
C SER A 114 -15.58 3.05 12.77
N VAL A 115 -16.72 3.72 12.96
CA VAL A 115 -17.37 3.84 14.27
C VAL A 115 -18.10 2.54 14.60
N LYS A 116 -18.72 1.90 13.60
CA LYS A 116 -19.46 0.65 13.78
C LYS A 116 -18.56 -0.49 14.25
N GLU A 117 -17.36 -0.59 13.69
CA GLU A 117 -16.41 -1.66 14.04
C GLU A 117 -15.39 -1.26 15.11
N ASN A 118 -15.43 0.00 15.59
CA ASN A 118 -14.43 0.58 16.48
C ASN A 118 -12.98 0.37 15.99
N ARG A 119 -12.79 0.54 14.67
CA ARG A 119 -11.52 0.33 13.99
C ARG A 119 -10.92 1.64 13.49
N PHE A 120 -9.59 1.69 13.55
CA PHE A 120 -8.77 2.76 13.01
C PHE A 120 -7.86 2.20 11.93
N TYR A 121 -7.66 2.99 10.89
CA TYR A 121 -6.82 2.63 9.76
C TYR A 121 -5.83 3.76 9.50
N GLU A 122 -4.55 3.40 9.39
CA GLU A 122 -3.48 4.31 8.99
C GLU A 122 -2.96 3.84 7.63
N MET A 123 -3.00 4.73 6.65
CA MET A 123 -2.38 4.55 5.34
C MET A 123 -1.08 5.32 5.32
N ASN A 124 0.04 4.62 5.18
CA ASN A 124 1.35 5.24 5.08
C ASN A 124 1.88 5.12 3.66
N LEU A 125 2.40 6.21 3.11
CA LEU A 125 3.04 6.21 1.80
C LEU A 125 4.50 5.77 1.91
N TYR A 126 4.94 4.97 0.95
CA TYR A 126 6.33 4.63 0.71
C TYR A 126 6.72 5.04 -0.70
N LEU A 127 7.86 5.72 -0.85
CA LEU A 127 8.38 6.17 -2.13
C LEU A 127 9.71 5.49 -2.43
N ARG A 128 9.98 5.23 -3.71
CA ARG A 128 11.27 4.71 -4.13
C ARG A 128 12.35 5.73 -3.84
N ASP A 129 13.39 5.33 -3.12
CA ASP A 129 14.57 6.16 -2.99
C ASP A 129 15.46 6.01 -4.23
N THR A 130 15.61 7.10 -4.97
CA THR A 130 16.48 7.21 -6.15
C THR A 130 17.88 7.69 -5.82
N THR A 131 18.10 8.18 -4.60
CA THR A 131 19.35 8.85 -4.17
C THR A 131 20.31 7.89 -3.51
N SER A 132 19.80 6.90 -2.78
CA SER A 132 20.62 5.86 -2.15
C SER A 132 20.59 4.56 -2.94
N ALA A 133 21.73 4.17 -3.52
CA ALA A 133 21.93 2.83 -4.08
C ALA A 133 21.88 1.71 -3.01
N TYR A 134 21.98 2.07 -1.73
CA TYR A 134 21.83 1.16 -0.61
C TYR A 134 20.38 1.15 -0.12
N HIS A 135 19.77 -0.04 -0.07
CA HIS A 135 18.43 -0.24 0.49
C HIS A 135 18.38 0.26 1.94
N TRP A 136 17.42 1.11 2.30
CA TRP A 136 17.32 1.69 3.66
C TRP A 136 17.30 0.70 4.81
N ARG A 137 17.02 -0.58 4.57
CA ARG A 137 17.05 -1.63 5.60
C ARG A 137 18.03 -2.76 5.33
N ALA A 138 18.88 -2.69 4.28
CA ALA A 138 19.90 -3.72 4.06
C ALA A 138 20.84 -3.89 5.27
N ASN A 139 20.97 -2.86 6.12
CA ASN A 139 21.81 -2.88 7.33
C ASN A 139 21.04 -2.91 8.67
N ILE A 140 19.71 -3.04 8.69
CA ILE A 140 18.99 -3.30 9.95
C ILE A 140 18.79 -4.82 10.05
N ALA A 141 19.83 -5.49 10.53
CA ALA A 141 19.73 -6.86 10.95
C ALA A 141 18.58 -7.01 11.96
N ARG A 142 17.72 -7.99 11.67
CA ARG A 142 16.68 -8.63 12.51
C ARG A 142 15.25 -8.08 12.37
N PRO A 143 14.32 -8.88 11.79
CA PRO A 143 12.88 -8.68 11.92
C PRO A 143 12.47 -8.64 13.40
N SER A 144 11.53 -7.77 13.78
CA SER A 144 10.99 -7.65 15.14
C SER A 144 10.23 -8.89 15.67
N ALA A 145 10.39 -10.07 15.06
CA ALA A 145 9.79 -11.33 15.47
C ALA A 145 10.77 -12.27 16.21
N GLN A 146 12.05 -11.89 16.35
CA GLN A 146 13.02 -12.61 17.20
C GLN A 146 13.50 -11.70 18.33
N ILE A 147 12.70 -11.60 19.38
CA ILE A 147 13.23 -11.35 20.73
C ILE A 147 13.27 -12.73 21.36
N ASP A 148 14.47 -13.30 21.46
CA ASP A 148 14.70 -14.46 22.34
C ASP A 148 14.56 -13.96 23.78
N LEU A 149 13.72 -14.63 24.57
CA LEU A 149 13.61 -14.48 26.02
C LEU A 149 14.59 -15.43 26.70
#